data_AF-A0A936N028-F1
#
_entry.id   AF-A0A936N028-F1
#
_cell.length_a   1.000
_cell.length_b   1.000
_cell.length_c   1.000
_cell.angle_alpha   90.00
_cell.angle_beta   90.00
_cell.angle_gamma   90.00
#
_symmetry.space_group_name_H-M   'P 1'
#
loop_
_entity.id
_entity.type
_entity.pdbx_description
1 polymer ?
#
loop_
_entity_poly.entity_id
_entity_poly.type
_entity_poly.pdbx_seq_one_letter_code
_entity_poly.pdbx_strand_id
1 'polypeptide(L)' 'MNTEARKKKRFDAVAMVREIREAHYRRDTDPNFDPAELKRIKAKWTKLLEEDLKARGKKAA' A
#
# COMPACT_ATOMS: atom_id res chain seq x y z
N MET A 1 11.17 -27.15 4.23
CA MET A 1 10.81 -25.97 3.40
C MET A 1 11.65 -24.80 3.86
N ASN A 2 12.58 -24.32 3.03
CA ASN A 2 13.39 -23.13 3.34
C ASN A 2 12.47 -21.90 3.36
N THR A 3 11.94 -21.55 4.53
CA THR A 3 11.35 -20.24 4.79
C THR A 3 12.48 -19.23 4.90
N GLU A 4 13.05 -18.88 3.74
CA GLU A 4 13.85 -17.67 3.64
C GLU A 4 13.03 -16.54 4.24
N ALA A 5 13.59 -15.89 5.26
CA ALA A 5 13.08 -14.68 5.83
C ALA A 5 13.04 -13.62 4.73
N ARG A 6 11.97 -13.63 3.92
CA ARG A 6 11.72 -12.63 2.88
C ARG A 6 11.75 -11.30 3.60
N LYS A 7 12.81 -10.52 3.36
CA LYS A 7 12.98 -9.16 3.87
C LYS A 7 11.62 -8.48 3.79
N LYS A 8 11.01 -8.17 4.96
CA LYS A 8 9.71 -7.49 5.01
C LYS A 8 9.80 -6.27 4.09
N LYS A 9 9.12 -6.32 2.95
CA LYS A 9 9.04 -5.17 2.04
C LYS A 9 8.26 -4.09 2.78
N ARG A 10 8.83 -2.89 2.91
CA ARG A 10 8.13 -1.76 3.55
C ARG A 10 7.00 -1.25 2.68
N PHE A 11 7.19 -1.39 1.36
CA PHE A 11 6.18 -1.10 0.35
C PHE A 11 5.90 -2.36 -0.50
N ASP A 12 4.63 -2.72 -0.64
CA ASP A 12 4.16 -3.79 -1.50
C ASP A 12 3.16 -3.24 -2.52
N ALA A 13 3.62 -3.11 -3.76
CA ALA A 13 2.82 -2.58 -4.87
C ALA A 13 1.61 -3.47 -5.19
N VAL A 14 1.70 -4.79 -5.01
CA VAL A 14 0.59 -5.72 -5.30
C VAL A 14 -0.52 -5.54 -4.28
N ALA A 15 -0.16 -5.45 -3.00
CA ALA A 15 -1.10 -5.16 -1.94
C ALA A 15 -1.77 -3.78 -2.13
N MET A 16 -1.00 -2.76 -2.52
CA MET A 16 -1.53 -1.43 -2.85
C MET A 16 -2.59 -1.48 -3.95
N VAL A 17 -2.27 -2.11 -5.08
CA VAL A 17 -3.21 -2.18 -6.22
C VAL A 17 -4.47 -2.95 -5.84
N ARG A 18 -4.35 -4.03 -5.06
CA ARG A 18 -5.51 -4.78 -4.57
C ARG A 18 -6.40 -3.91 -3.67
N GLU A 19 -5.82 -3.19 -2.71
CA GLU A 19 -6.58 -2.34 -1.79
C GLU A 19 -7.29 -1.18 -2.52
N ILE A 20 -6.63 -0.58 -3.53
CA ILE A 20 -7.25 0.44 -4.39
C ILE A 20 -8.41 -0.15 -5.21
N ARG A 21 -8.21 -1.33 -5.82
CA ARG A 21 -9.26 -2.01 -6.59
C ARG A 21 -10.47 -2.33 -5.72
N GLU A 22 -10.25 -2.85 -4.52
CA GLU A 22 -11.32 -3.18 -3.58
C GLU A 22 -12.09 -1.94 -3.12
N ALA A 23 -11.40 -0.83 -2.88
CA ALA A 23 -12.05 0.44 -2.54
C ALA A 23 -12.87 1.00 -3.71
N HIS A 24 -12.39 0.86 -4.95
CA HIS A 24 -13.20 1.20 -6.12
C HIS A 24 -14.43 0.31 -6.26
N TYR A 25 -14.29 -0.99 -6.03
CA TYR A 25 -15.42 -1.90 -6.04
C TYR A 25 -16.45 -1.53 -4.97
N ARG A 26 -16.02 -1.26 -3.73
CA ARG A 26 -16.90 -0.79 -2.64
C ARG A 26 -17.56 0.54 -2.98
N ARG A 27 -16.84 1.50 -3.56
CA ARG A 27 -17.43 2.76 -4.03
C ARG A 27 -18.62 2.56 -4.96
N ASP A 28 -18.53 1.55 -5.82
CA ASP A 28 -19.55 1.31 -6.84
C ASP A 28 -20.68 0.38 -6.34
N THR A 29 -20.49 -0.33 -5.21
CA THR A 29 -21.41 -1.38 -4.72
C THR A 29 -21.95 -1.17 -3.30
N ASP A 30 -21.28 -0.36 -2.47
CA ASP A 30 -21.66 -0.08 -1.09
C ASP A 30 -22.42 1.26 -1.02
N PRO A 31 -23.72 1.27 -0.67
CA PRO A 31 -24.49 2.50 -0.55
C PRO A 31 -24.01 3.41 0.60
N ASN A 32 -23.22 2.87 1.55
CA ASN A 32 -22.66 3.62 2.68
C ASN A 32 -21.15 3.89 2.51
N PHE A 33 -20.64 3.82 1.28
CA PHE A 33 -19.24 4.04 1.01
C PHE A 33 -18.73 5.38 1.57
N ASP A 34 -17.64 5.35 2.32
CA ASP A 34 -16.98 6.56 2.81
C ASP A 34 -16.16 7.21 1.68
N PRO A 35 -16.52 8.42 1.20
CA PRO A 35 -15.78 9.11 0.15
C PRO A 35 -14.31 9.39 0.50
N ALA A 36 -13.97 9.42 1.80
CA ALA A 36 -12.62 9.62 2.28
C ALA A 36 -11.75 8.35 2.23
N GLU A 37 -12.33 7.17 1.98
CA GLU A 37 -11.60 5.90 1.99
C GLU A 37 -10.43 5.89 0.98
N LEU A 38 -10.69 6.28 -0.27
CA LEU A 38 -9.66 6.35 -1.31
C LEU A 38 -8.54 7.35 -0.95
N LYS A 39 -8.89 8.46 -0.29
CA LYS A 39 -7.91 9.45 0.19
C LYS A 39 -7.02 8.86 1.29
N ARG A 40 -7.57 8.10 2.23
CA ARG A 40 -6.82 7.41 3.28
C ARG A 40 -5.90 6.33 2.72
N ILE A 41 -6.39 5.52 1.78
CA ILE A 41 -5.60 4.48 1.09
C ILE A 41 -4.41 5.13 0.38
N LYS A 42 -4.63 6.20 -0.40
CA LYS A 42 -3.55 6.93 -1.07
C LYS A 42 -2.51 7.43 -0.07
N ALA A 43 -2.94 8.11 1.00
CA ALA A 43 -2.02 8.64 2.02
C ALA A 43 -1.17 7.54 2.69
N LYS A 44 -1.79 6.40 3.04
CA LYS A 44 -1.10 5.22 3.59
C LYS A 44 0.00 4.74 2.66
N TRP A 45 -0.32 4.51 1.39
CA TRP A 45 0.63 3.94 0.44
C TRP A 45 1.71 4.93 0.00
N THR A 46 1.39 6.22 -0.10
CA THR A 46 2.39 7.29 -0.28
C THR A 46 3.41 7.26 0.84
N LYS A 47 2.97 7.23 2.11
CA LYS A 47 3.88 7.17 3.26
C LYS A 47 4.77 5.93 3.24
N LEU A 48 4.20 4.75 2.97
CA LEU A 48 4.96 3.50 2.89
C LEU A 48 6.00 3.53 1.75
N LEU A 49 5.66 4.15 0.61
CA LEU A 49 6.59 4.33 -0.50
C LEU A 49 7.74 5.28 -0.11
N GLU A 50 7.44 6.42 0.50
CA GLU A 50 8.45 7.37 0.99
C GLU A 50 9.41 6.72 1.99
N GLU A 51 8.88 5.92 2.93
CA GLU A 51 9.68 5.17 3.89
C GLU A 51 10.57 4.11 3.24
N ASP A 52 10.08 3.41 2.21
CA ASP A 52 10.86 2.44 1.43
C ASP A 52 11.95 3.13 0.61
N LEU A 53 11.63 4.27 -0.05
CA LEU A 53 12.59 5.08 -0.79
C LEU A 53 13.70 5.63 0.12
N LYS A 54 13.35 6.17 1.28
CA LYS A 54 14.32 6.64 2.29
C LYS A 54 15.21 5.50 2.79
N ALA A 55 14.65 4.29 2.95
CA ALA A 55 15.41 3.11 3.35
C ALA A 55 16.39 2.65 2.28
N ARG A 56 15.99 2.71 1.01
CA ARG A 56 16.84 2.37 -0.14
C ARG A 56 17.93 3.41 -0.35
N GLY A 57 17.60 4.69 -0.25
CA GLY A 57 18.55 5.80 -0.33
C GLY A 57 19.64 5.72 0.75
N LYS A 58 19.28 5.39 1.99
CA LYS A 58 20.25 5.15 3.09
C LYS A 58 21.13 3.91 2.91
N LYS A 59 20.78 2.97 2.04
CA LYS A 59 21.59 1.77 1.76
C LYS A 59 22.51 1.95 0.55
N ALA A 60 22.37 3.06 -0.18
CA ALA A 60 23.17 3.40 -1.35
C ALA A 60 24.26 4.46 -1.05
N ALA A 61 24.35 4.92 0.20
CA ALA A 61 25.38 5.81 0.74
C ALA A 61 26.17 5.07 1.82
#